data_AF-A0A9P8UZH0-F1
#
_entry.id   AF-A0A9P8UZH0-F1
#
_cell.length_a   1.000
_cell.length_b   1.000
_cell.length_c   1.000
_cell.angle_alpha   90.00
_cell.angle_beta   90.00
_cell.angle_gamma   90.00
#
_symmetry.space_group_name_H-M   'P 1'
#
loop_
_entity.id
_entity.type
_entity.pdbx_description
1 polymer ?
#
loop_
_entity_poly.entity_id
_entity_poly.type
_entity_poly.pdbx_seq_one_letter_code
_entity_poly.pdbx_strand_id
1 'polypeptide(L)'
;MNGAMLLRPMLESFERLVQDKSSQALTMLSECKSLARNIKAHRNPDISVLSLASLPTKEIADRLIDGYLRSSESIFRVLHIPSFKREYQGFWSAVADGTSNTPAVYRLQVKLVMAIGAATFDKDFSLRATAVQWVQEAETWLSRPSSKSRLSIPALQATILLHIARQTTGIGADLIWISTGTLIRTAIAMGMHRDPKKLPKTSLFSTEIRRRLWNTILEIAVQSSIDSGGPPMISLTDFDTEPPDNLDDMHLTTEDEHIAPQAVDIYTQVSVAIAMRRTFPIRLAIAKALNDLRPTKLSYHDLIRIDAELREAYKQLSRHLHGFKDHTTGPYELRFVDLIIRRYFLALHLPLFGPALHDATFAYSRRVVIDTATKLWQTTSGADDLASLSVCGAGFFRTIPIQAALVIAAELRAQLLEEECLGPRTARPDLVAILKESKDWSLKRIEAGETNIKGHLSICALIAQIDAIAQNLSDNEGYQSFVASVQQALHRCLAILQAASHVATISDSANEVEEDWEMPDFQFGVPESEGFFSFAPNWLLGDILPNVAL
;
A
#
# COMPACT_ATOMS: atom_id res chain seq x y z
N MET A 1 17.83 26.01 -22.29
CA MET A 1 18.05 26.68 -23.59
C MET A 1 17.02 27.79 -23.75
N ASN A 2 17.48 29.01 -24.07
CA ASN A 2 16.89 30.33 -23.84
C ASN A 2 15.66 30.73 -24.70
N GLY A 3 14.66 29.85 -24.89
CA GLY A 3 13.45 30.20 -25.65
C GLY A 3 12.58 31.27 -24.98
N ALA A 4 12.49 31.27 -23.64
CA ALA A 4 11.65 32.22 -22.90
C ALA A 4 12.16 33.67 -22.96
N MET A 5 13.47 33.89 -23.13
CA MET A 5 14.03 35.25 -23.23
C MET A 5 13.72 35.91 -24.57
N LEU A 6 13.60 35.14 -25.65
CA LEU A 6 13.21 35.63 -26.97
C LEU A 6 11.73 36.07 -27.03
N LEU A 7 10.87 35.44 -26.22
CA LEU A 7 9.43 35.71 -26.18
C LEU A 7 9.02 36.68 -25.06
N ARG A 8 9.96 37.15 -24.25
CA ARG A 8 9.67 38.03 -23.09
C ARG A 8 8.85 39.28 -23.45
N PRO A 9 9.15 40.05 -24.51
CA PRO A 9 8.35 41.23 -24.87
C PRO A 9 6.91 40.87 -25.27
N MET A 10 6.73 39.71 -25.91
CA MET A 10 5.41 39.19 -26.27
C MET A 10 4.63 38.76 -25.01
N LEU A 11 5.28 38.04 -24.09
CA LEU A 11 4.68 37.61 -22.82
C LEU A 11 4.28 38.81 -21.94
N GLU A 12 5.12 39.84 -21.85
CA GLU A 12 4.81 41.09 -21.13
C GLU A 12 3.64 41.85 -21.78
N SER A 13 3.51 41.79 -23.11
CA SER A 13 2.36 42.36 -23.83
C SER A 13 1.06 41.58 -23.56
N PHE A 14 1.13 40.25 -23.51
CA PHE A 14 0.00 39.41 -23.09
C PHE A 14 -0.38 39.64 -21.63
N GLU A 15 0.57 39.81 -20.72
CA GLU A 15 0.30 40.14 -19.32
C GLU A 15 -0.43 41.48 -19.19
N ARG A 16 -0.02 42.52 -19.92
CA ARG A 16 -0.73 43.81 -19.96
C ARG A 16 -2.16 43.66 -20.49
N LEU A 17 -2.36 42.87 -21.54
CA LEU A 17 -3.69 42.57 -22.08
C LEU A 17 -4.58 41.84 -21.06
N VAL A 18 -3.99 40.95 -20.24
CA VAL A 18 -4.71 40.20 -19.19
C VAL A 18 -5.03 41.06 -17.97
N GLN A 19 -4.22 42.08 -17.68
CA GLN A 19 -4.45 43.00 -16.55
C GLN A 19 -5.50 44.08 -16.85
N ASP A 20 -5.76 44.38 -18.13
CA ASP A 20 -6.82 45.29 -18.54
C ASP A 20 -8.21 44.63 -18.44
N LYS A 21 -8.86 44.81 -17.28
CA LYS A 21 -10.20 44.28 -16.96
C LYS A 21 -11.32 44.79 -17.87
N SER A 22 -11.07 45.81 -18.70
CA SER A 22 -12.03 46.38 -19.65
C SER A 22 -11.85 45.89 -21.09
N SER A 23 -10.86 45.01 -21.33
CA SER A 23 -10.51 44.56 -22.67
C SER A 23 -11.56 43.62 -23.28
N GLN A 24 -12.12 44.01 -24.42
CA GLN A 24 -12.97 43.17 -25.26
C GLN A 24 -12.30 41.83 -25.62
N ALA A 25 -10.97 41.81 -25.73
CA ALA A 25 -10.20 40.61 -26.03
C ALA A 25 -10.27 39.55 -24.91
N LEU A 26 -10.37 39.96 -23.64
CA LEU A 26 -10.54 39.02 -22.52
C LEU A 26 -11.93 38.37 -22.52
N THR A 27 -12.97 39.14 -22.84
CA THR A 27 -14.33 38.64 -23.00
C THR A 27 -14.40 37.62 -24.15
N MET A 28 -13.86 37.99 -25.33
CA MET A 28 -13.78 37.08 -26.48
C MET A 28 -12.94 35.83 -26.17
N LEU A 29 -11.83 35.96 -25.44
CA LEU A 29 -11.02 34.82 -25.02
C LEU A 29 -11.79 33.88 -24.07
N SER A 30 -12.59 34.44 -23.15
CA SER A 30 -13.45 33.66 -22.25
C SER A 30 -14.54 32.92 -23.03
N GLU A 31 -15.18 33.58 -24.00
CA GLU A 31 -16.16 32.98 -24.91
C GLU A 31 -15.55 31.88 -25.76
N CYS A 32 -14.40 32.13 -26.41
CA CYS A 32 -13.65 31.10 -27.14
C CYS A 32 -13.28 29.92 -26.23
N LYS A 33 -12.86 30.16 -24.99
CA LYS A 33 -12.60 29.10 -24.00
C LYS A 33 -13.87 28.34 -23.63
N SER A 34 -15.02 29.01 -23.52
CA SER A 34 -16.31 28.39 -23.24
C SER A 34 -16.75 27.49 -24.41
N LEU A 35 -16.75 28.02 -25.63
CA LEU A 35 -17.06 27.28 -26.86
C LEU A 35 -16.11 26.08 -27.04
N ALA A 36 -14.81 26.28 -26.85
CA ALA A 36 -13.83 25.20 -26.91
C ALA A 36 -14.06 24.13 -25.84
N ARG A 37 -14.51 24.49 -24.63
CA ARG A 37 -14.91 23.54 -23.59
C ARG A 37 -16.13 22.72 -24.04
N ASN A 38 -17.16 23.37 -24.57
CA ASN A 38 -18.35 22.70 -25.10
C ASN A 38 -18.01 21.75 -26.24
N ILE A 39 -17.22 22.18 -27.22
CA ILE A 39 -16.78 21.32 -28.35
C ILE A 39 -16.01 20.10 -27.83
N LYS A 40 -15.12 20.27 -26.83
CA LYS A 40 -14.37 19.15 -26.24
C LYS A 40 -15.26 18.18 -25.46
N ALA A 41 -16.28 18.69 -24.77
CA ALA A 41 -17.24 17.85 -24.05
C ALA A 41 -18.05 16.97 -25.02
N HIS A 42 -18.46 17.49 -26.18
CA HIS A 42 -19.15 16.69 -27.20
C HIS A 42 -18.25 15.62 -27.86
N ARG A 43 -16.93 15.84 -27.93
CA ARG A 43 -15.98 14.86 -28.49
C ARG A 43 -15.68 13.69 -27.56
N ASN A 44 -15.88 13.88 -26.25
CA ASN A 44 -15.63 12.86 -25.23
C ASN A 44 -16.92 12.68 -24.41
N PRO A 45 -17.88 11.87 -24.88
CA PRO A 45 -19.11 11.63 -24.14
C PRO A 45 -18.79 11.06 -22.74
N ASP A 46 -19.49 11.59 -21.74
CA ASP A 46 -19.33 11.14 -20.36
C ASP A 46 -20.08 9.81 -20.19
N ILE A 47 -19.36 8.69 -20.28
CA ILE A 47 -19.89 7.38 -19.92
C ILE A 47 -20.08 7.40 -18.41
N SER A 48 -21.29 7.07 -17.94
CA SER A 48 -21.65 7.04 -16.51
C SER A 48 -20.98 5.87 -15.79
N VAL A 49 -19.66 5.97 -15.60
CA VAL A 49 -18.83 4.97 -14.87
C VAL A 49 -19.00 5.13 -13.35
N LEU A 50 -19.62 6.22 -12.88
CA LEU A 50 -19.68 6.59 -11.46
C LEU A 50 -21.12 6.56 -10.92
N SER A 51 -21.76 5.39 -11.02
CA SER A 51 -23.11 5.19 -10.51
C SER A 51 -23.20 5.46 -9.01
N LEU A 52 -24.27 6.11 -8.55
CA LEU A 52 -24.55 6.29 -7.13
C LEU A 52 -25.22 5.04 -6.51
N ALA A 53 -25.66 4.08 -7.33
CA ALA A 53 -26.36 2.88 -6.88
C ALA A 53 -25.49 1.96 -6.02
N SER A 54 -24.17 2.01 -6.16
CA SER A 54 -23.23 1.19 -5.38
C SER A 54 -22.82 1.82 -4.04
N LEU A 55 -23.47 2.91 -3.61
CA LEU A 55 -23.18 3.53 -2.31
C LEU A 55 -23.92 2.77 -1.20
N PRO A 56 -23.28 2.50 -0.04
CA PRO A 56 -23.95 1.88 1.09
C PRO A 56 -24.81 2.94 1.81
N THR A 57 -25.47 2.55 2.90
CA THR A 57 -26.13 3.54 3.76
C THR A 57 -25.11 4.55 4.29
N LYS A 58 -25.57 5.77 4.61
CA LYS A 58 -24.69 6.83 5.12
C LYS A 58 -23.98 6.40 6.40
N GLU A 59 -24.63 5.63 7.27
CA GLU A 59 -24.05 5.12 8.50
C GLU A 59 -22.87 4.19 8.23
N ILE A 60 -22.99 3.30 7.24
CA ILE A 60 -21.88 2.44 6.81
C ILE A 60 -20.79 3.30 6.18
N ALA A 61 -21.14 4.22 5.28
CA ALA A 61 -20.18 5.12 4.65
C ALA A 61 -19.36 5.90 5.69
N ASP A 62 -20.00 6.50 6.70
CA ASP A 62 -19.34 7.24 7.78
C ASP A 62 -18.30 6.37 8.51
N ARG A 63 -18.64 5.11 8.81
CA ARG A 63 -17.70 4.15 9.43
C ARG A 63 -16.52 3.82 8.52
N LEU A 64 -16.75 3.70 7.20
CA LEU A 64 -15.68 3.45 6.23
C LEU A 64 -14.75 4.66 6.09
N ILE A 65 -15.32 5.87 6.03
CA ILE A 65 -14.54 7.12 6.05
C ILE A 65 -13.68 7.18 7.31
N ASP A 66 -14.27 6.92 8.48
CA ASP A 66 -13.53 6.93 9.75
C ASP A 66 -12.42 5.86 9.79
N GLY A 67 -12.66 4.68 9.19
CA GLY A 67 -11.65 3.65 9.01
C GLY A 67 -10.43 4.15 8.22
N TYR A 68 -10.65 4.84 7.10
CA TYR A 68 -9.57 5.46 6.32
C TYR A 68 -8.84 6.57 7.11
N LEU A 69 -9.60 7.45 7.78
CA LEU A 69 -9.04 8.60 8.48
C LEU A 69 -8.12 8.19 9.65
N ARG A 70 -8.50 7.14 10.38
CA ARG A 70 -7.69 6.61 11.50
C ARG A 70 -6.51 5.75 11.05
N SER A 71 -6.53 5.26 9.81
CA SER A 71 -5.50 4.37 9.26
C SER A 71 -4.63 5.04 8.18
N SER A 72 -5.03 4.97 6.91
CA SER A 72 -4.20 5.42 5.80
C SER A 72 -3.95 6.94 5.82
N GLU A 73 -4.94 7.75 6.19
CA GLU A 73 -4.79 9.21 6.23
C GLU A 73 -3.88 9.67 7.37
N SER A 74 -3.78 8.96 8.49
CA SER A 74 -2.87 9.33 9.57
C SER A 74 -1.39 9.16 9.19
N ILE A 75 -1.12 8.37 8.15
CA ILE A 75 0.23 8.14 7.61
C ILE A 75 0.50 8.97 6.34
N PHE A 76 -0.37 8.84 5.34
CA PHE A 76 -0.06 9.24 3.98
C PHE A 76 -0.45 10.68 3.64
N ARG A 77 -1.32 11.33 4.43
CA ARG A 77 -1.70 12.76 4.28
C ARG A 77 -2.16 13.13 2.87
N VAL A 78 -3.05 12.34 2.27
CA VAL A 78 -3.50 12.54 0.88
C VAL A 78 -4.54 13.65 0.81
N LEU A 79 -5.41 13.74 1.81
CA LEU A 79 -6.55 14.65 1.81
C LEU A 79 -6.37 15.77 2.84
N HIS A 80 -6.98 16.91 2.55
CA HIS A 80 -7.19 17.91 3.58
C HIS A 80 -8.48 17.54 4.33
N ILE A 81 -8.37 17.02 5.55
CA ILE A 81 -9.50 16.42 6.28
C ILE A 81 -10.68 17.40 6.42
N PRO A 82 -10.48 18.67 6.83
CA PRO A 82 -11.59 19.62 6.98
C PRO A 82 -12.33 19.88 5.66
N SER A 83 -11.59 20.07 4.55
CA SER A 83 -12.21 20.28 3.23
C SER A 83 -12.97 19.03 2.78
N PHE A 84 -12.36 17.85 2.93
CA PHE A 84 -12.99 16.59 2.55
C PHE A 84 -14.30 16.35 3.32
N LYS A 85 -14.31 16.55 4.65
CA LYS A 85 -15.51 16.36 5.48
C LYS A 85 -16.63 17.34 5.12
N ARG A 86 -16.29 18.59 4.81
CA ARG A 86 -17.26 19.61 4.38
C ARG A 86 -17.92 19.22 3.06
N GLU A 87 -17.12 18.83 2.07
CA GLU A 87 -17.62 18.37 0.77
C GLU A 87 -18.42 17.08 0.90
N TYR A 88 -18.08 16.20 1.85
CA TYR A 88 -18.76 14.93 2.08
C TYR A 88 -20.16 15.13 2.65
N GLN A 89 -20.31 16.08 3.57
CA GLN A 89 -21.63 16.49 4.07
C GLN A 89 -22.50 17.04 2.94
N GLY A 90 -21.95 17.93 2.10
CA GLY A 90 -22.66 18.47 0.94
C GLY A 90 -23.03 17.40 -0.09
N PHE A 91 -22.15 16.42 -0.32
CA PHE A 91 -22.41 15.28 -1.20
C PHE A 91 -23.62 14.47 -0.74
N TRP A 92 -23.71 14.12 0.55
CA TRP A 92 -24.84 13.35 1.07
C TRP A 92 -26.15 14.13 1.09
N SER A 93 -26.11 15.45 1.35
CA SER A 93 -27.29 16.30 1.18
C SER A 93 -27.78 16.29 -0.27
N ALA A 94 -26.87 16.43 -1.23
CA ALA A 94 -27.22 16.44 -2.65
C ALA A 94 -27.80 15.10 -3.13
N VAL A 95 -27.27 13.97 -2.63
CA VAL A 95 -27.81 12.62 -2.86
C VAL A 95 -29.24 12.50 -2.33
N ALA A 96 -29.51 12.99 -1.11
CA ALA A 96 -30.84 12.97 -0.52
C ALA A 96 -31.86 13.82 -1.32
N ASP A 97 -31.40 14.95 -1.86
CA ASP A 97 -32.23 15.87 -2.65
C ASP A 97 -32.37 15.46 -4.13
N GLY A 98 -31.74 14.35 -4.55
CA GLY A 98 -31.75 13.87 -5.94
C GLY A 98 -30.96 14.77 -6.92
N THR A 99 -30.10 15.66 -6.41
CA THR A 99 -29.30 16.58 -7.21
C THR A 99 -27.85 16.08 -7.30
N SER A 100 -27.36 15.72 -8.49
CA SER A 100 -25.99 15.19 -8.65
C SER A 100 -25.04 16.21 -9.29
N ASN A 101 -24.87 17.37 -8.63
CA ASN A 101 -23.89 18.38 -9.05
C ASN A 101 -22.47 18.15 -8.50
N THR A 102 -22.26 17.08 -7.73
CA THR A 102 -20.95 16.74 -7.16
C THR A 102 -19.95 16.39 -8.28
N PRO A 103 -18.73 16.96 -8.30
CA PRO A 103 -17.72 16.62 -9.30
C PRO A 103 -17.41 15.11 -9.33
N ALA A 104 -17.27 14.55 -10.53
CA ALA A 104 -16.95 13.14 -10.74
C ALA A 104 -15.70 12.67 -9.97
N VAL A 105 -14.65 13.50 -9.98
CA VAL A 105 -13.40 13.20 -9.27
C VAL A 105 -13.58 13.11 -7.75
N TYR A 106 -14.49 13.91 -7.18
CA TYR A 106 -14.77 13.87 -5.75
C TYR A 106 -15.56 12.61 -5.37
N ARG A 107 -16.57 12.23 -6.18
CA ARG A 107 -17.29 10.96 -6.00
C ARG A 107 -16.34 9.76 -6.01
N LEU A 108 -15.31 9.80 -6.86
CA LEU A 108 -14.26 8.79 -6.90
C LEU A 108 -13.39 8.79 -5.64
N GLN A 109 -12.98 9.96 -5.16
CA GLN A 109 -12.24 10.06 -3.90
C GLN A 109 -13.03 9.43 -2.75
N VAL A 110 -14.33 9.75 -2.61
CA VAL A 110 -15.20 9.15 -1.60
C VAL A 110 -15.25 7.62 -1.73
N LYS A 111 -15.48 7.10 -2.94
CA LYS A 111 -15.50 5.65 -3.21
C LYS A 111 -14.18 4.97 -2.87
N LEU A 112 -13.04 5.56 -3.23
CA LEU A 112 -11.72 5.02 -2.91
C LEU A 112 -11.42 5.07 -1.41
N VAL A 113 -11.78 6.16 -0.73
CA VAL A 113 -11.66 6.28 0.73
C VAL A 113 -12.48 5.20 1.42
N MET A 114 -13.72 4.96 0.98
CA MET A 114 -14.55 3.89 1.51
C MET A 114 -13.97 2.50 1.21
N ALA A 115 -13.42 2.27 0.01
CA ALA A 115 -12.77 1.01 -0.36
C ALA A 115 -11.56 0.71 0.56
N ILE A 116 -10.76 1.72 0.90
CA ILE A 116 -9.65 1.58 1.85
C ILE A 116 -10.17 1.29 3.25
N GLY A 117 -11.18 2.06 3.71
CA GLY A 117 -11.81 1.88 5.01
C GLY A 117 -12.43 0.51 5.21
N ALA A 118 -12.96 -0.11 4.15
CA ALA A 118 -13.57 -1.44 4.20
C ALA A 118 -12.60 -2.49 4.74
N ALA A 119 -11.31 -2.41 4.41
CA ALA A 119 -10.30 -3.36 4.90
C ALA A 119 -10.03 -3.26 6.42
N THR A 120 -10.47 -2.19 7.08
CA THR A 120 -10.40 -2.05 8.55
C THR A 120 -11.67 -2.50 9.26
N PHE A 121 -12.79 -2.54 8.54
CA PHE A 121 -14.13 -2.69 9.10
C PHE A 121 -14.81 -4.02 8.74
N ASP A 122 -14.66 -4.47 7.50
CA ASP A 122 -15.37 -5.61 6.93
C ASP A 122 -14.65 -6.93 7.25
N LYS A 123 -15.12 -7.61 8.30
CA LYS A 123 -14.54 -8.89 8.78
C LYS A 123 -15.14 -10.12 8.09
N ASP A 124 -16.30 -9.96 7.46
CA ASP A 124 -17.11 -11.05 6.92
C ASP A 124 -17.29 -10.93 5.39
N PHE A 125 -16.36 -10.22 4.72
CA PHE A 125 -16.32 -10.03 3.25
C PHE A 125 -17.52 -9.30 2.63
N SER A 126 -18.45 -8.80 3.45
CA SER A 126 -19.74 -8.23 3.05
C SER A 126 -19.64 -7.00 2.13
N LEU A 127 -18.54 -6.24 2.22
CA LEU A 127 -18.29 -5.02 1.47
C LEU A 127 -17.21 -5.20 0.41
N ARG A 128 -16.59 -6.37 0.31
CA ARG A 128 -15.45 -6.60 -0.58
C ARG A 128 -15.83 -6.42 -2.04
N ALA A 129 -16.94 -6.99 -2.49
CA ALA A 129 -17.41 -6.87 -3.88
C ALA A 129 -17.63 -5.41 -4.26
N THR A 130 -18.28 -4.64 -3.38
CA THR A 130 -18.52 -3.21 -3.55
C THR A 130 -17.22 -2.40 -3.56
N ALA A 131 -16.27 -2.72 -2.68
CA ALA A 131 -14.95 -2.09 -2.66
C ALA A 131 -14.15 -2.38 -3.93
N VAL A 132 -14.23 -3.61 -4.46
CA VAL A 132 -13.63 -3.99 -5.76
C VAL A 132 -14.25 -3.19 -6.89
N GLN A 133 -15.57 -3.10 -6.92
CA GLN A 133 -16.30 -2.31 -7.90
C GLN A 133 -15.84 -0.84 -7.88
N TRP A 134 -15.74 -0.22 -6.70
CA TRP A 134 -15.25 1.16 -6.58
C TRP A 134 -13.82 1.35 -7.10
N VAL A 135 -12.93 0.39 -6.87
CA VAL A 135 -11.55 0.43 -7.39
C VAL A 135 -11.54 0.29 -8.92
N GLN A 136 -12.33 -0.62 -9.47
CA GLN A 136 -12.45 -0.82 -10.93
C GLN A 136 -13.06 0.39 -11.64
N GLU A 137 -14.10 1.00 -11.05
CA GLU A 137 -14.68 2.25 -11.54
C GLU A 137 -13.64 3.38 -11.53
N ALA A 138 -12.84 3.48 -10.47
CA ALA A 138 -11.77 4.47 -10.36
C ALA A 138 -10.66 4.25 -11.40
N GLU A 139 -10.21 3.01 -11.59
CA GLU A 139 -9.23 2.66 -12.61
C GLU A 139 -9.73 2.98 -14.01
N THR A 140 -10.95 2.54 -14.33
CA THR A 140 -11.61 2.81 -15.62
C THR A 140 -11.76 4.29 -15.84
N TRP A 141 -12.20 5.04 -14.82
CA TRP A 141 -12.30 6.48 -14.95
C TRP A 141 -10.93 7.08 -15.20
N LEU A 142 -9.92 6.78 -14.37
CA LEU A 142 -8.55 7.32 -14.40
C LEU A 142 -7.75 7.01 -15.67
N SER A 143 -8.00 5.87 -16.33
CA SER A 143 -7.29 5.47 -17.56
C SER A 143 -7.75 6.20 -18.83
N ARG A 144 -8.94 6.83 -18.83
CA ARG A 144 -9.49 7.50 -20.04
C ARG A 144 -8.59 8.66 -20.52
N PRO A 145 -8.30 8.76 -21.83
CA PRO A 145 -7.55 9.89 -22.38
C PRO A 145 -8.41 11.17 -22.33
N SER A 146 -8.24 12.00 -21.30
CA SER A 146 -8.84 13.33 -21.21
C SER A 146 -7.76 14.40 -21.06
N SER A 147 -7.85 15.44 -21.89
CA SER A 147 -6.69 16.26 -22.28
C SER A 147 -6.26 17.34 -21.26
N LYS A 148 -7.05 17.62 -20.20
CA LYS A 148 -6.68 18.63 -19.16
C LYS A 148 -7.20 18.37 -17.75
N SER A 149 -8.30 17.64 -17.54
CA SER A 149 -8.90 17.46 -16.21
C SER A 149 -8.10 16.56 -15.27
N ARG A 150 -7.20 15.70 -15.80
CA ARG A 150 -6.44 14.72 -15.00
C ARG A 150 -5.14 15.22 -14.41
N LEU A 151 -4.58 16.32 -14.94
CA LEU A 151 -3.41 16.97 -14.38
C LEU A 151 -3.84 18.01 -13.33
N SER A 152 -4.71 17.58 -12.42
CA SER A 152 -5.26 18.41 -11.35
C SER A 152 -4.95 17.75 -10.00
N ILE A 153 -4.86 18.55 -8.94
CA ILE A 153 -4.62 18.05 -7.59
C ILE A 153 -5.67 17.01 -7.16
N PRO A 154 -6.99 17.21 -7.39
CA PRO A 154 -7.98 16.18 -7.05
C PRO A 154 -7.79 14.87 -7.81
N ALA A 155 -7.41 14.92 -9.08
CA ALA A 155 -7.15 13.72 -9.88
C ALA A 155 -5.87 12.99 -9.42
N LEU A 156 -4.84 13.74 -9.03
CA LEU A 156 -3.63 13.17 -8.43
C LEU A 156 -3.93 12.51 -7.07
N GLN A 157 -4.72 13.16 -6.21
CA GLN A 157 -5.23 12.57 -4.96
C GLN A 157 -6.01 11.28 -5.23
N ALA A 158 -6.92 11.28 -6.20
CA ALA A 158 -7.65 10.07 -6.59
C ALA A 158 -6.71 8.95 -7.09
N THR A 159 -5.65 9.31 -7.83
CA THR A 159 -4.66 8.33 -8.31
C THR A 159 -3.85 7.73 -7.15
N ILE A 160 -3.48 8.56 -6.15
CA ILE A 160 -2.78 8.09 -4.93
C ILE A 160 -3.70 7.19 -4.10
N LEU A 161 -4.95 7.62 -3.88
CA LEU A 161 -5.96 6.82 -3.19
C LEU A 161 -6.20 5.48 -3.91
N LEU A 162 -6.19 5.46 -5.25
CA LEU A 162 -6.29 4.22 -6.02
C LEU A 162 -5.12 3.26 -5.72
N HIS A 163 -3.89 3.77 -5.60
CA HIS A 163 -2.74 2.94 -5.24
C HIS A 163 -2.88 2.33 -3.84
N ILE A 164 -3.30 3.15 -2.86
CA ILE A 164 -3.54 2.69 -1.49
C ILE A 164 -4.69 1.65 -1.48
N ALA A 165 -5.78 1.93 -2.19
CA ALA A 165 -6.92 1.03 -2.29
C ALA A 165 -6.56 -0.30 -2.95
N ARG A 166 -5.70 -0.32 -3.98
CA ARG A 166 -5.18 -1.57 -4.56
C ARG A 166 -4.35 -2.37 -3.58
N GLN A 167 -3.54 -1.71 -2.76
CA GLN A 167 -2.75 -2.38 -1.72
C GLN A 167 -3.65 -2.98 -0.64
N THR A 168 -4.76 -2.34 -0.28
CA THR A 168 -5.70 -2.90 0.71
C THR A 168 -6.65 -3.94 0.12
N THR A 169 -7.09 -3.79 -1.13
CA THR A 169 -8.05 -4.69 -1.80
C THR A 169 -7.41 -5.75 -2.69
N GLY A 170 -6.10 -5.77 -2.87
CA GLY A 170 -5.40 -6.82 -3.62
C GLY A 170 -5.68 -6.85 -5.12
N ILE A 171 -6.22 -5.77 -5.68
CA ILE A 171 -6.55 -5.66 -7.10
C ILE A 171 -5.31 -5.18 -7.87
N GLY A 172 -4.92 -5.93 -8.90
CA GLY A 172 -3.78 -5.60 -9.75
C GLY A 172 -2.45 -5.53 -8.99
N ALA A 173 -2.26 -6.42 -7.99
CA ALA A 173 -1.10 -6.41 -7.11
C ALA A 173 0.24 -6.59 -7.87
N ASP A 174 0.21 -7.34 -8.97
CA ASP A 174 1.30 -7.57 -9.91
C ASP A 174 1.68 -6.30 -10.72
N LEU A 175 0.74 -5.39 -10.92
CA LEU A 175 0.93 -4.16 -11.70
C LEU A 175 1.25 -2.92 -10.85
N ILE A 176 1.39 -3.07 -9.52
CA ILE A 176 1.61 -1.93 -8.60
C ILE A 176 2.88 -1.16 -8.95
N TRP A 177 3.99 -1.84 -9.23
CA TRP A 177 5.25 -1.17 -9.59
C TRP A 177 5.12 -0.39 -10.91
N ILE A 178 4.50 -0.99 -11.94
CA ILE A 178 4.29 -0.33 -13.24
C ILE A 178 3.41 0.92 -13.09
N SER A 179 2.26 0.78 -12.41
CA SER A 179 1.33 1.89 -12.18
C SER A 179 1.93 3.00 -11.31
N THR A 180 2.78 2.64 -10.34
CA THR A 180 3.54 3.61 -9.54
C THR A 180 4.47 4.45 -10.42
N GLY A 181 5.09 3.83 -11.44
CA GLY A 181 5.88 4.58 -12.42
C GLY A 181 5.06 5.60 -13.22
N THR A 182 3.80 5.29 -13.54
CA THR A 182 2.89 6.25 -14.16
C THR A 182 2.53 7.39 -13.20
N LEU A 183 2.26 7.08 -11.93
CA LEU A 183 1.99 8.08 -10.88
C LEU A 183 3.17 9.06 -10.72
N ILE A 184 4.40 8.56 -10.60
CA ILE A 184 5.60 9.39 -10.45
C ILE A 184 5.77 10.32 -11.66
N ARG A 185 5.68 9.79 -12.88
CA ARG A 185 5.83 10.60 -14.11
C ARG A 185 4.71 11.64 -14.25
N THR A 186 3.49 11.30 -13.87
CA THR A 186 2.36 12.24 -13.83
C THR A 186 2.63 13.38 -12.85
N ALA A 187 3.07 13.05 -11.63
CA ALA A 187 3.42 14.04 -10.62
C ALA A 187 4.61 14.92 -11.03
N ILE A 188 5.63 14.34 -11.68
CA ILE A 188 6.76 15.09 -12.24
C ILE A 188 6.28 16.05 -13.32
N ALA A 189 5.41 15.61 -14.23
CA ALA A 189 4.81 16.45 -15.27
C ALA A 189 3.96 17.61 -14.68
N MET A 190 3.35 17.41 -13.51
CA MET A 190 2.66 18.44 -12.74
C MET A 190 3.60 19.35 -11.91
N GLY A 191 4.91 19.09 -11.94
CA GLY A 191 5.92 19.85 -11.21
C GLY A 191 5.94 19.59 -9.70
N MET A 192 5.44 18.43 -9.23
CA MET A 192 5.37 18.10 -7.80
C MET A 192 6.75 17.85 -7.17
N HIS A 193 7.73 17.47 -7.99
CA HIS A 193 9.14 17.27 -7.64
C HIS A 193 9.91 18.58 -7.39
N ARG A 194 9.29 19.74 -7.68
CA ARG A 194 9.86 21.06 -7.43
C ARG A 194 9.22 21.72 -6.22
N ASP A 195 10.03 22.20 -5.30
CA ASP A 195 9.53 22.88 -4.10
C ASP A 195 8.78 24.17 -4.48
N PRO A 196 7.56 24.40 -3.94
CA PRO A 196 6.79 25.60 -4.21
C PRO A 196 7.52 26.92 -3.87
N LYS A 197 8.50 26.92 -2.95
CA LYS A 197 9.34 28.10 -2.65
C LYS A 197 10.11 28.60 -3.88
N LYS A 198 10.32 27.75 -4.88
CA LYS A 198 11.01 28.08 -6.15
C LYS A 198 10.06 28.37 -7.31
N LEU A 199 8.75 28.32 -7.06
CA LEU A 199 7.71 28.59 -8.04
C LEU A 199 7.13 30.01 -7.83
N PRO A 200 6.40 30.58 -8.82
CA PRO A 200 5.66 31.83 -8.60
C PRO A 200 4.76 31.73 -7.37
N LYS A 201 4.52 32.86 -6.68
CA LYS A 201 3.77 32.89 -5.40
C LYS A 201 2.50 32.04 -5.46
N THR A 202 2.47 30.99 -4.65
CA THR A 202 1.32 30.12 -4.40
C THR A 202 0.83 30.30 -2.96
N SER A 203 -0.45 30.04 -2.71
CA SER A 203 -0.99 30.07 -1.35
C SER A 203 -0.30 29.07 -0.43
N LEU A 204 -0.32 29.33 0.88
CA LEU A 204 0.17 28.40 1.89
C LEU A 204 -0.53 27.03 1.75
N PHE A 205 -1.85 27.04 1.62
CA PHE A 205 -2.66 25.86 1.35
C PHE A 205 -2.14 25.04 0.17
N SER A 206 -1.95 25.69 -0.99
CA SER A 206 -1.51 25.00 -2.21
C SER A 206 -0.08 24.44 -2.06
N THR A 207 0.78 25.15 -1.34
CA THR A 207 2.15 24.74 -1.07
C THR A 207 2.18 23.45 -0.25
N GLU A 208 1.43 23.42 0.85
CA GLU A 208 1.41 22.28 1.76
C GLU A 208 0.74 21.05 1.16
N ILE A 209 -0.36 21.22 0.41
CA ILE A 209 -0.97 20.10 -0.31
C ILE A 209 0.02 19.50 -1.32
N ARG A 210 0.80 20.32 -2.03
CA ARG A 210 1.81 19.80 -2.97
C ARG A 210 2.91 19.01 -2.26
N ARG A 211 3.44 19.54 -1.15
CA ARG A 211 4.48 18.87 -0.36
C ARG A 211 3.99 17.55 0.24
N ARG A 212 2.77 17.53 0.78
CA ARG A 212 2.12 16.32 1.32
C ARG A 212 2.00 15.23 0.26
N LEU A 213 1.40 15.55 -0.90
CA LEU A 213 1.23 14.58 -1.98
C LEU A 213 2.56 14.07 -2.54
N TRP A 214 3.56 14.94 -2.70
CA TRP A 214 4.90 14.51 -3.12
C TRP A 214 5.52 13.56 -2.08
N ASN A 215 5.39 13.87 -0.79
CA ASN A 215 5.85 13.02 0.30
C ASN A 215 5.21 11.63 0.23
N THR A 216 3.90 11.55 0.00
CA THR A 216 3.18 10.28 -0.18
C THR A 216 3.69 9.49 -1.39
N ILE A 217 3.92 10.17 -2.51
CA ILE A 217 4.40 9.53 -3.74
C ILE A 217 5.78 8.90 -3.52
N LEU A 218 6.66 9.56 -2.76
CA LEU A 218 7.96 8.99 -2.39
C LEU A 218 7.80 7.71 -1.56
N GLU A 219 6.87 7.68 -0.61
CA GLU A 219 6.57 6.48 0.19
C GLU A 219 6.07 5.33 -0.69
N ILE A 220 5.12 5.59 -1.59
CA ILE A 220 4.62 4.58 -2.54
C ILE A 220 5.74 4.10 -3.48
N ALA A 221 6.60 4.99 -3.95
CA ALA A 221 7.70 4.68 -4.86
C ALA A 221 8.72 3.72 -4.24
N VAL A 222 9.20 4.01 -3.02
CA VAL A 222 10.16 3.12 -2.35
C VAL A 222 9.50 1.80 -1.95
N GLN A 223 8.24 1.85 -1.52
CA GLN A 223 7.51 0.65 -1.10
C GLN A 223 7.25 -0.31 -2.26
N SER A 224 6.78 0.20 -3.39
CA SER A 224 6.56 -0.61 -4.59
C SER A 224 7.83 -1.31 -5.08
N SER A 225 8.99 -0.66 -4.93
CA SER A 225 10.30 -1.24 -5.31
C SER A 225 10.67 -2.44 -4.44
N ILE A 226 10.42 -2.35 -3.13
CA ILE A 226 10.60 -3.47 -2.19
C ILE A 226 9.57 -4.58 -2.45
N ASP A 227 8.33 -4.22 -2.77
CA ASP A 227 7.24 -5.19 -3.00
C ASP A 227 7.50 -6.03 -4.27
N SER A 228 7.94 -5.40 -5.35
CA SER A 228 8.09 -6.06 -6.66
C SER A 228 9.49 -6.61 -6.93
N GLY A 229 10.49 -6.30 -6.09
CA GLY A 229 11.89 -6.54 -6.44
C GLY A 229 12.35 -5.72 -7.65
N GLY A 230 11.75 -4.53 -7.84
CA GLY A 230 12.09 -3.61 -8.94
C GLY A 230 13.05 -2.52 -8.46
N PRO A 231 13.96 -2.03 -9.33
CA PRO A 231 14.83 -0.92 -8.97
C PRO A 231 14.03 0.34 -8.65
N PRO A 232 14.47 1.19 -7.69
CA PRO A 232 13.82 2.45 -7.43
C PRO A 232 13.75 3.35 -8.66
N MET A 233 12.59 3.98 -8.88
CA MET A 233 12.34 4.87 -10.04
C MET A 233 12.71 6.33 -9.78
N ILE A 234 13.23 6.64 -8.59
CA ILE A 234 13.59 7.99 -8.19
C ILE A 234 14.87 7.98 -7.34
N SER A 235 15.68 9.02 -7.47
CA SER A 235 16.86 9.30 -6.68
C SER A 235 16.68 10.56 -5.84
N LEU A 236 17.54 10.75 -4.85
CA LEU A 236 17.53 11.95 -4.00
C LEU A 236 17.88 13.24 -4.76
N THR A 237 18.42 13.13 -5.98
CA THR A 237 18.77 14.28 -6.83
C THR A 237 17.68 14.66 -7.83
N ASP A 238 16.61 13.87 -7.93
CA ASP A 238 15.54 14.10 -8.92
C ASP A 238 14.47 15.10 -8.45
N PHE A 239 14.52 15.51 -7.18
CA PHE A 239 13.57 16.44 -6.59
C PHE A 239 14.24 17.35 -5.56
N ASP A 240 13.64 18.52 -5.34
CA ASP A 240 14.07 19.46 -4.30
C ASP A 240 12.94 19.85 -3.33
N THR A 241 11.74 19.28 -3.51
CA THR A 241 10.59 19.46 -2.62
C THR A 241 10.93 19.05 -1.18
N GLU A 242 10.81 20.00 -0.27
CA GLU A 242 11.01 19.80 1.16
C GLU A 242 9.89 18.93 1.77
N PRO A 243 10.09 18.36 2.98
CA PRO A 243 9.01 17.76 3.75
C PRO A 243 7.86 18.77 3.99
N PRO A 244 6.63 18.31 4.26
CA PRO A 244 5.55 19.19 4.70
C PRO A 244 5.94 19.96 5.96
N ASP A 245 5.43 21.18 6.10
CA ASP A 245 5.60 21.96 7.33
C ASP A 245 4.66 21.42 8.42
N ASN A 246 5.08 21.53 9.70
CA ASN A 246 4.32 21.03 10.85
C ASN A 246 3.12 21.95 11.16
N LEU A 247 2.06 21.85 10.35
CA LEU A 247 0.86 22.67 10.44
C LEU A 247 -0.37 21.81 10.73
N ASP A 248 -1.23 22.29 11.64
CA ASP A 248 -2.53 21.69 11.89
C ASP A 248 -3.45 21.91 10.68
N ASP A 249 -4.12 20.84 10.24
CA ASP A 249 -5.11 20.90 9.16
C ASP A 249 -6.21 21.95 9.44
N MET A 250 -6.62 22.12 10.70
CA MET A 250 -7.68 23.09 11.03
C MET A 250 -7.28 24.54 10.75
N HIS A 251 -5.97 24.83 10.79
CA HIS A 251 -5.43 26.16 10.49
C HIS A 251 -5.06 26.31 9.02
N LEU A 252 -4.96 25.21 8.26
CA LEU A 252 -4.64 25.26 6.83
C LEU A 252 -5.89 25.61 6.00
N THR A 253 -6.31 26.87 6.08
CA THR A 253 -7.47 27.38 5.32
C THR A 253 -7.07 27.85 3.93
N THR A 254 -8.06 28.04 3.05
CA THR A 254 -7.84 28.61 1.70
C THR A 254 -7.57 30.10 1.71
N GLU A 255 -7.70 30.76 2.86
CA GLU A 255 -7.40 32.17 3.04
C GLU A 255 -5.89 32.31 3.26
N ASP A 256 -5.26 33.28 2.57
CA ASP A 256 -3.80 33.48 2.59
C ASP A 256 -3.33 34.12 3.91
N GLU A 257 -3.54 33.43 5.03
CA GLU A 257 -2.96 33.78 6.31
C GLU A 257 -1.55 33.19 6.42
N HIS A 258 -0.58 34.03 6.79
CA HIS A 258 0.78 33.58 7.04
C HIS A 258 0.83 32.92 8.42
N ILE A 259 0.72 31.60 8.46
CA ILE A 259 0.77 30.80 9.68
C ILE A 259 2.17 30.20 9.82
N ALA A 260 2.82 30.47 10.95
CA ALA A 260 4.12 29.87 11.25
C ALA A 260 3.94 28.36 11.57
N PRO A 261 4.83 27.48 11.07
CA PRO A 261 4.83 26.08 11.46
C PRO A 261 4.98 25.91 12.97
N GLN A 262 4.29 24.91 13.54
CA GLN A 262 4.45 24.52 14.94
C GLN A 262 5.87 24.02 15.20
N ALA A 263 6.31 24.14 16.45
CA ALA A 263 7.59 23.57 16.86
C ALA A 263 7.63 22.05 16.58
N VAL A 264 8.81 21.52 16.31
CA VAL A 264 9.00 20.13 15.88
C VAL A 264 8.50 19.13 16.95
N ASP A 265 8.54 19.49 18.22
CA ASP A 265 8.09 18.68 19.37
C ASP A 265 6.59 18.79 19.67
N ILE A 266 5.84 19.56 18.88
CA ILE A 266 4.37 19.65 18.96
C ILE A 266 3.76 18.71 17.92
N TYR A 267 2.87 17.83 18.37
CA TYR A 267 2.17 16.92 17.47
C TYR A 267 1.17 17.67 16.60
N THR A 268 1.17 17.33 15.31
CA THR A 268 0.10 17.66 14.36
C THR A 268 -0.22 16.41 13.53
N GLN A 269 -1.29 16.48 12.74
CA GLN A 269 -1.70 15.36 11.89
C GLN A 269 -0.66 15.01 10.82
N VAL A 270 0.32 15.87 10.52
CA VAL A 270 1.40 15.59 9.55
C VAL A 270 2.71 15.09 10.20
N SER A 271 2.80 15.06 11.53
CA SER A 271 4.07 14.74 12.22
C SER A 271 4.61 13.36 11.87
N VAL A 272 3.75 12.35 11.70
CA VAL A 272 4.15 10.99 11.31
C VAL A 272 4.74 10.97 9.90
N ALA A 273 4.12 11.68 8.94
CA ALA A 273 4.61 11.78 7.57
C ALA A 273 5.97 12.49 7.48
N ILE A 274 6.17 13.55 8.28
CA ILE A 274 7.45 14.27 8.40
C ILE A 274 8.52 13.32 8.98
N ALA A 275 8.16 12.56 10.01
CA ALA A 275 9.08 11.66 10.68
C ALA A 275 9.50 10.48 9.77
N MET A 276 8.55 9.91 9.02
CA MET A 276 8.83 8.89 7.99
C MET A 276 9.72 9.40 6.86
N ARG A 277 9.56 10.67 6.46
CA ARG A 277 10.41 11.30 5.44
C ARG A 277 11.89 11.35 5.85
N ARG A 278 12.21 11.37 7.16
CA ARG A 278 13.60 11.33 7.64
C ARG A 278 14.30 9.99 7.39
N THR A 279 13.55 8.88 7.37
CA THR A 279 14.11 7.54 7.10
C THR A 279 14.12 7.18 5.62
N PHE A 280 13.44 7.97 4.77
CA PHE A 280 13.33 7.72 3.34
C PHE A 280 14.67 7.53 2.62
N PRO A 281 15.73 8.35 2.84
CA PRO A 281 17.01 8.16 2.17
C PRO A 281 17.64 6.78 2.39
N ILE A 282 17.59 6.28 3.63
CA ILE A 282 18.17 4.98 4.01
C ILE A 282 17.33 3.85 3.42
N ARG A 283 16.00 3.96 3.50
CA ARG A 283 15.06 2.99 2.88
C ARG A 283 15.25 2.91 1.37
N LEU A 284 15.45 4.05 0.71
CA LEU A 284 15.75 4.12 -0.72
C LEU A 284 17.11 3.48 -1.06
N ALA A 285 18.13 3.69 -0.22
CA ALA A 285 19.43 3.05 -0.40
C ALA A 285 19.36 1.53 -0.26
N ILE A 286 18.59 1.01 0.72
CA ILE A 286 18.33 -0.42 0.88
C ILE A 286 17.61 -0.98 -0.36
N ALA A 287 16.53 -0.33 -0.80
CA ALA A 287 15.80 -0.75 -2.00
C ALA A 287 16.69 -0.75 -3.25
N LYS A 288 17.60 0.22 -3.39
CA LYS A 288 18.58 0.25 -4.48
C LYS A 288 19.59 -0.89 -4.38
N ALA A 289 20.11 -1.18 -3.19
CA ALA A 289 21.11 -2.22 -2.97
C ALA A 289 20.53 -3.62 -3.21
N LEU A 290 19.30 -3.88 -2.76
CA LEU A 290 18.64 -5.18 -2.93
C LEU A 290 18.26 -5.47 -4.39
N ASN A 291 17.98 -4.43 -5.17
CA ASN A 291 17.56 -4.54 -6.57
C ASN A 291 18.69 -4.22 -7.57
N ASP A 292 19.93 -4.20 -7.11
CA ASP A 292 21.09 -4.02 -7.98
C ASP A 292 21.49 -5.37 -8.60
N LEU A 293 21.33 -5.47 -9.93
CA LEU A 293 21.66 -6.69 -10.68
C LEU A 293 23.15 -6.84 -10.96
N ARG A 294 23.98 -5.85 -10.59
CA ARG A 294 25.42 -5.90 -10.86
C ARG A 294 26.10 -6.96 -9.99
N PRO A 295 27.17 -7.62 -10.50
CA PRO A 295 27.87 -8.69 -9.78
C PRO A 295 28.51 -8.26 -8.45
N THR A 296 28.67 -6.95 -8.23
CA THR A 296 29.09 -6.38 -6.95
C THR A 296 27.95 -6.53 -5.94
N LYS A 297 27.82 -7.73 -5.39
CA LYS A 297 26.92 -8.01 -4.26
C LYS A 297 27.21 -7.03 -3.13
N LEU A 298 26.15 -6.56 -2.47
CA LEU A 298 26.27 -5.78 -1.23
C LEU A 298 27.20 -6.52 -0.26
N SER A 299 28.33 -5.91 0.09
CA SER A 299 29.29 -6.54 1.00
C SER A 299 28.67 -6.70 2.38
N TYR A 300 29.10 -7.72 3.14
CA TYR A 300 28.60 -7.90 4.50
C TYR A 300 28.90 -6.67 5.38
N HIS A 301 30.07 -6.05 5.19
CA HIS A 301 30.44 -4.82 5.87
C HIS A 301 29.49 -3.65 5.54
N ASP A 302 29.16 -3.45 4.26
CA ASP A 302 28.20 -2.40 3.86
C ASP A 302 26.80 -2.68 4.37
N LEU A 303 26.37 -3.94 4.39
CA LEU A 303 25.09 -4.34 4.96
C LEU A 303 25.00 -3.97 6.45
N ILE A 304 26.03 -4.29 7.24
CA ILE A 304 26.09 -3.94 8.67
C ILE A 304 26.13 -2.41 8.87
N ARG A 305 26.83 -1.67 8.00
CA ARG A 305 26.83 -0.21 8.04
C ARG A 305 25.43 0.35 7.79
N ILE A 306 24.72 -0.16 6.78
CA ILE A 306 23.34 0.26 6.47
C ILE A 306 22.37 -0.13 7.60
N ASP A 307 22.52 -1.31 8.22
CA ASP A 307 21.75 -1.68 9.42
C ASP A 307 21.94 -0.65 10.53
N ALA A 308 23.18 -0.28 10.84
CA ALA A 308 23.48 0.67 11.90
C ALA A 308 22.88 2.05 11.61
N GLU A 309 22.98 2.53 10.37
CA GLU A 309 22.35 3.77 9.91
C GLU A 309 20.82 3.72 10.06
N LEU A 310 20.16 2.64 9.61
CA LEU A 310 18.71 2.46 9.75
C LEU A 310 18.28 2.38 11.21
N ARG A 311 19.06 1.70 12.06
CA ARG A 311 18.78 1.52 13.49
C ARG A 311 18.89 2.82 14.25
N GLU A 312 19.86 3.66 13.95
CA GLU A 312 19.95 4.99 14.56
C GLU A 312 18.82 5.90 14.07
N ALA A 313 18.51 5.90 12.78
CA ALA A 313 17.38 6.65 12.24
C ALA A 313 16.04 6.19 12.86
N TYR A 314 15.87 4.88 13.07
CA TYR A 314 14.68 4.33 13.72
C TYR A 314 14.58 4.75 15.20
N LYS A 315 15.69 4.71 15.96
CA LYS A 315 15.70 5.19 17.34
C LYS A 315 15.31 6.67 17.43
N GLN A 316 15.84 7.51 16.54
CA GLN A 316 15.51 8.94 16.49
C GLN A 316 14.03 9.15 16.13
N LEU A 317 13.53 8.41 15.15
CA LEU A 317 12.12 8.40 14.76
C LEU A 317 11.23 8.01 15.94
N SER A 318 11.51 6.90 16.63
CA SER A 318 10.73 6.47 17.79
C SER A 318 10.78 7.50 18.92
N ARG A 319 11.96 8.03 19.29
CA ARG A 319 12.06 9.06 20.33
C ARG A 319 11.25 10.30 19.98
N HIS A 320 11.26 10.69 18.72
CA HIS A 320 10.49 11.83 18.24
C HIS A 320 8.97 11.58 18.38
N LEU A 321 8.48 10.42 17.94
CA LEU A 321 7.05 10.08 18.01
C LEU A 321 6.55 9.88 19.45
N HIS A 322 7.40 9.40 20.36
CA HIS A 322 7.03 9.27 21.79
C HIS A 322 7.23 10.57 22.58
N GLY A 323 7.92 11.56 22.00
CA GLY A 323 8.36 12.78 22.69
C GLY A 323 7.47 13.99 22.47
N PHE A 324 6.29 13.84 21.84
CA PHE A 324 5.37 14.94 21.62
C PHE A 324 4.78 15.46 22.93
N LYS A 325 4.75 16.78 23.08
CA LYS A 325 4.08 17.45 24.21
C LYS A 325 2.58 17.46 23.97
N ASP A 326 1.79 17.12 24.99
CA ASP A 326 0.33 17.23 25.00
C ASP A 326 -0.45 16.27 24.07
N HIS A 327 0.22 15.38 23.35
CA HIS A 327 -0.43 14.33 22.57
C HIS A 327 0.42 13.06 22.52
N THR A 328 -0.22 11.91 22.74
CA THR A 328 0.38 10.61 22.47
C THR A 328 0.04 10.23 21.04
N THR A 329 1.05 10.03 20.19
CA THR A 329 0.81 9.45 18.85
C THR A 329 -0.04 8.20 18.98
N GLY A 330 -1.04 8.07 18.11
CA GLY A 330 -1.99 6.97 18.20
C GLY A 330 -1.30 5.60 18.09
N PRO A 331 -1.91 4.56 18.67
CA PRO A 331 -1.34 3.22 18.69
C PRO A 331 -1.17 2.65 17.27
N TYR A 332 -2.04 3.04 16.34
CA TYR A 332 -1.95 2.61 14.95
C TYR A 332 -0.71 3.16 14.26
N GLU A 333 -0.45 4.46 14.38
CA GLU A 333 0.65 5.13 13.67
C GLU A 333 2.02 4.61 14.14
N LEU A 334 2.20 4.44 15.45
CA LEU A 334 3.43 3.87 16.01
C LEU A 334 3.66 2.44 15.50
N ARG A 335 2.62 1.60 15.48
CA ARG A 335 2.71 0.22 14.98
C ARG A 335 2.93 0.16 13.47
N PHE A 336 2.31 1.05 12.71
CA PHE A 336 2.53 1.13 11.26
C PHE A 336 3.97 1.53 10.94
N VAL A 337 4.50 2.55 11.62
CA VAL A 337 5.91 2.95 11.47
C VAL A 337 6.84 1.79 11.83
N ASP A 338 6.58 1.10 12.95
CA ASP A 338 7.34 -0.07 13.38
C ASP A 338 7.30 -1.19 12.32
N LEU A 339 6.11 -1.50 11.79
CA LEU A 339 5.91 -2.49 10.72
C LEU A 339 6.76 -2.17 9.49
N ILE A 340 6.68 -0.93 8.99
CA ILE A 340 7.41 -0.51 7.79
C ILE A 340 8.91 -0.58 8.04
N ILE A 341 9.43 0.02 9.12
CA ILE A 341 10.88 0.05 9.34
C ILE A 341 11.44 -1.36 9.59
N ARG A 342 10.75 -2.21 10.35
CA ARG A 342 11.15 -3.62 10.56
C ARG A 342 11.17 -4.40 9.27
N ARG A 343 10.26 -4.13 8.34
CA ARG A 343 10.29 -4.76 7.02
C ARG A 343 11.60 -4.48 6.29
N TYR A 344 12.17 -3.28 6.39
CA TYR A 344 13.47 -2.97 5.79
C TYR A 344 14.63 -3.68 6.51
N PHE A 345 14.59 -3.85 7.84
CA PHE A 345 15.55 -4.71 8.55
C PHE A 345 15.49 -6.16 8.06
N LEU A 346 14.28 -6.71 7.94
CA LEU A 346 14.10 -8.07 7.44
C LEU A 346 14.66 -8.18 6.02
N ALA A 347 14.22 -7.32 5.10
CA ALA A 347 14.63 -7.35 3.70
C ALA A 347 16.15 -7.20 3.52
N LEU A 348 16.82 -6.38 4.34
CA LEU A 348 18.27 -6.18 4.29
C LEU A 348 19.03 -7.45 4.67
N HIS A 349 18.59 -8.17 5.71
CA HIS A 349 19.30 -9.33 6.25
C HIS A 349 18.88 -10.68 5.66
N LEU A 350 17.68 -10.76 5.07
CA LEU A 350 17.11 -12.01 4.57
C LEU A 350 17.96 -12.74 3.51
N PRO A 351 18.65 -12.06 2.56
CA PRO A 351 19.56 -12.73 1.62
C PRO A 351 20.72 -13.47 2.30
N LEU A 352 21.04 -13.14 3.55
CA LEU A 352 22.07 -13.83 4.33
C LEU A 352 21.51 -14.91 5.24
N PHE A 353 20.19 -15.07 5.33
CA PHE A 353 19.58 -16.01 6.27
C PHE A 353 19.92 -17.47 5.95
N GLY A 354 19.75 -17.90 4.69
CA GLY A 354 20.13 -19.25 4.24
C GLY A 354 21.61 -19.57 4.53
N PRO A 355 22.57 -18.74 4.07
CA PRO A 355 23.99 -18.89 4.43
C PRO A 355 24.24 -18.92 5.95
N ALA A 356 23.53 -18.11 6.73
CA ALA A 356 23.69 -18.05 8.17
C ALA A 356 23.20 -19.28 8.94
N LEU A 357 22.46 -20.19 8.29
CA LEU A 357 22.13 -21.50 8.86
C LEU A 357 23.35 -22.42 8.91
N HIS A 358 24.37 -22.19 8.08
CA HIS A 358 25.53 -23.07 7.97
C HIS A 358 26.87 -22.37 8.25
N ASP A 359 26.90 -21.04 8.23
CA ASP A 359 28.11 -20.24 8.45
C ASP A 359 27.93 -19.24 9.61
N ALA A 360 28.73 -19.43 10.67
CA ALA A 360 28.73 -18.58 11.86
C ALA A 360 29.11 -17.12 11.59
N THR A 361 29.77 -16.83 10.45
CA THR A 361 30.10 -15.46 10.02
C THR A 361 28.86 -14.57 9.95
N PHE A 362 27.70 -15.15 9.62
CA PHE A 362 26.44 -14.42 9.45
C PHE A 362 25.48 -14.56 10.65
N ALA A 363 25.97 -15.06 11.80
CA ALA A 363 25.15 -15.27 13.00
C ALA A 363 24.39 -14.00 13.46
N TYR A 364 25.01 -12.82 13.32
CA TYR A 364 24.33 -11.55 13.60
C TYR A 364 23.09 -11.36 12.71
N SER A 365 23.20 -11.65 11.41
CA SER A 365 22.09 -11.52 10.46
C SER A 365 20.98 -12.53 10.76
N ARG A 366 21.31 -13.79 11.08
CA ARG A 366 20.34 -14.81 11.53
C ARG A 366 19.54 -14.30 12.73
N ARG A 367 20.22 -13.76 13.76
CA ARG A 367 19.56 -13.17 14.93
C ARG A 367 18.66 -12.00 14.55
N VAL A 368 19.12 -11.07 13.73
CA VAL A 368 18.31 -9.91 13.30
C VAL A 368 17.07 -10.37 12.54
N VAL A 369 17.18 -11.35 11.64
CA VAL A 369 16.06 -11.92 10.89
C VAL A 369 15.01 -12.53 11.82
N ILE A 370 15.42 -13.38 12.77
CA ILE A 370 14.51 -14.02 13.72
C ILE A 370 13.83 -12.98 14.62
N ASP A 371 14.61 -12.10 15.25
CA ASP A 371 14.08 -11.05 16.13
C ASP A 371 13.11 -10.13 15.39
N THR A 372 13.39 -9.84 14.13
CA THR A 372 12.55 -8.98 13.30
C THR A 372 11.28 -9.70 12.86
N ALA A 373 11.37 -10.97 12.44
CA ALA A 373 10.21 -11.78 12.08
C ALA A 373 9.24 -11.95 13.25
N THR A 374 9.75 -12.26 14.44
CA THR A 374 8.95 -12.35 15.68
C THR A 374 8.22 -11.05 15.97
N LYS A 375 8.91 -9.91 15.88
CA LYS A 375 8.29 -8.59 16.14
C LYS A 375 7.30 -8.19 15.05
N LEU A 376 7.58 -8.48 13.78
CA LEU A 376 6.64 -8.25 12.69
C LEU A 376 5.34 -9.04 12.91
N TRP A 377 5.44 -10.31 13.31
CA TRP A 377 4.28 -11.12 13.67
C TRP A 377 3.45 -10.48 14.79
N GLN A 378 4.10 -10.13 15.90
CA GLN A 378 3.44 -9.47 17.03
C GLN A 378 2.78 -8.14 16.64
N THR A 379 3.44 -7.37 15.78
CA THR A 379 2.90 -6.10 15.25
C THR A 379 1.69 -6.32 14.34
N THR A 380 1.42 -7.53 13.83
CA THR A 380 0.22 -7.82 13.02
C THR A 380 -0.87 -8.63 13.75
N SER A 381 -0.56 -9.33 14.84
CA SER A 381 -1.48 -10.26 15.53
C SER A 381 -2.35 -9.63 16.62
N GLY A 382 -2.56 -8.30 16.60
CA GLY A 382 -3.33 -7.57 17.60
C GLY A 382 -4.85 -7.61 17.41
N ALA A 383 -5.57 -6.68 18.06
CA ALA A 383 -7.02 -6.51 17.94
C ALA A 383 -7.43 -5.11 17.45
N ASP A 384 -6.57 -4.46 16.66
CA ASP A 384 -6.74 -3.10 16.15
C ASP A 384 -6.87 -3.06 14.61
N ASP A 385 -6.94 -1.86 14.04
CA ASP A 385 -7.10 -1.68 12.59
C ASP A 385 -5.94 -2.30 11.79
N LEU A 386 -4.72 -2.35 12.35
CA LEU A 386 -3.58 -2.98 11.68
C LEU A 386 -3.73 -4.50 11.61
N ALA A 387 -4.25 -5.12 12.67
CA ALA A 387 -4.58 -6.53 12.66
C ALA A 387 -5.73 -6.83 11.68
N SER A 388 -6.77 -6.00 11.64
CA SER A 388 -7.84 -6.10 10.63
C SER A 388 -7.27 -6.00 9.21
N LEU A 389 -6.36 -5.06 8.93
CA LEU A 389 -5.69 -4.94 7.64
C LEU A 389 -4.83 -6.17 7.31
N SER A 390 -4.20 -6.82 8.29
CA SER A 390 -3.45 -8.05 8.05
C SER A 390 -4.36 -9.21 7.59
N VAL A 391 -5.59 -9.27 8.12
CA VAL A 391 -6.56 -10.32 7.81
C VAL A 391 -7.32 -10.01 6.51
N CYS A 392 -7.94 -8.83 6.43
CA CYS A 392 -8.87 -8.47 5.37
C CYS A 392 -8.18 -7.75 4.20
N GLY A 393 -6.98 -7.19 4.45
CA GLY A 393 -6.22 -6.44 3.47
C GLY A 393 -5.43 -7.33 2.51
N ALA A 394 -4.60 -6.69 1.68
CA ALA A 394 -3.73 -7.36 0.73
C ALA A 394 -2.33 -6.72 0.70
N GLY A 395 -1.58 -6.94 -0.38
CA GLY A 395 -0.24 -6.39 -0.55
C GLY A 395 0.66 -6.72 0.63
N PHE A 396 1.37 -5.71 1.15
CA PHE A 396 2.29 -5.91 2.25
C PHE A 396 1.65 -6.26 3.59
N PHE A 397 0.38 -5.89 3.82
CA PHE A 397 -0.32 -6.29 5.04
C PHE A 397 -0.50 -7.81 5.11
N ARG A 398 -0.61 -8.47 3.94
CA ARG A 398 -0.64 -9.94 3.82
C ARG A 398 0.74 -10.56 3.76
N THR A 399 1.65 -10.00 2.95
CA THR A 399 2.95 -10.65 2.69
C THR A 399 3.89 -10.59 3.89
N ILE A 400 3.82 -9.56 4.74
CA ILE A 400 4.67 -9.43 5.92
C ILE A 400 4.43 -10.57 6.94
N PRO A 401 3.18 -10.85 7.40
CA PRO A 401 2.93 -11.98 8.29
C PRO A 401 3.35 -13.33 7.69
N ILE A 402 3.09 -13.55 6.39
CA ILE A 402 3.50 -14.78 5.70
C ILE A 402 5.03 -14.92 5.72
N GLN A 403 5.76 -13.84 5.38
CA GLN A 403 7.22 -13.82 5.43
C GLN A 403 7.75 -14.13 6.83
N ALA A 404 7.17 -13.52 7.87
CA ALA A 404 7.54 -13.78 9.25
C ALA A 404 7.33 -15.26 9.63
N ALA A 405 6.16 -15.83 9.29
CA ALA A 405 5.87 -17.24 9.56
C ALA A 405 6.83 -18.19 8.82
N LEU A 406 7.13 -17.93 7.56
CA LEU A 406 8.06 -18.75 6.77
C LEU A 406 9.49 -18.72 7.33
N VAL A 407 9.98 -17.54 7.72
CA VAL A 407 11.30 -17.38 8.36
C VAL A 407 11.36 -18.15 9.68
N ILE A 408 10.31 -18.03 10.51
CA ILE A 408 10.23 -18.73 11.79
C ILE A 408 10.17 -20.24 11.58
N ALA A 409 9.43 -20.73 10.59
CA ALA A 409 9.39 -22.14 10.22
C ALA A 409 10.76 -22.66 9.78
N ALA A 410 11.47 -21.90 8.94
CA ALA A 410 12.80 -22.27 8.48
C ALA A 410 13.81 -22.32 9.64
N GLU A 411 13.76 -21.36 10.57
CA GLU A 411 14.60 -21.35 11.77
C GLU A 411 14.33 -22.56 12.68
N LEU A 412 13.04 -22.85 12.95
CA LEU A 412 12.66 -24.00 13.77
C LEU A 412 13.11 -25.32 13.15
N ARG A 413 12.96 -25.45 11.83
CA ARG A 413 13.46 -26.63 11.11
C ARG A 413 14.98 -26.75 11.22
N ALA A 414 15.71 -25.64 11.06
CA ALA A 414 17.17 -25.63 11.19
C ALA A 414 17.61 -26.04 12.61
N GLN A 415 17.00 -25.49 13.66
CA GLN A 415 17.29 -25.87 15.06
C GLN A 415 17.11 -27.38 15.29
N LEU A 416 16.02 -27.96 14.79
CA LEU A 416 15.74 -29.39 14.97
C LEU A 416 16.67 -30.31 14.17
N LEU A 417 17.27 -29.82 13.08
CA LEU A 417 18.22 -30.58 12.25
C LEU A 417 19.68 -30.38 12.66
N GLU A 418 20.06 -29.20 13.17
CA GLU A 418 21.42 -28.87 13.63
C GLU A 418 21.77 -29.58 14.96
N GLU A 419 20.79 -29.93 15.78
CA GLU A 419 21.02 -30.63 17.05
C GLU A 419 21.41 -32.11 16.85
N GLU A 420 22.71 -32.36 16.65
CA GLU A 420 23.41 -33.58 17.11
C GLU A 420 23.62 -33.54 18.64
N CYS A 421 22.60 -33.10 19.40
CA CYS A 421 22.72 -32.91 20.84
C CYS A 421 22.51 -34.22 21.60
N LEU A 422 23.27 -34.39 22.69
CA LEU A 422 23.17 -35.50 23.66
C LEU A 422 21.84 -35.48 24.48
N GLY A 423 20.84 -34.70 24.09
CA GLY A 423 19.58 -34.46 24.80
C GLY A 423 18.37 -34.39 23.86
N PRO A 424 17.13 -34.38 24.41
CA PRO A 424 15.91 -34.34 23.60
C PRO A 424 15.83 -33.04 22.79
N ARG A 425 15.45 -33.15 21.51
CA ARG A 425 15.24 -32.02 20.59
C ARG A 425 14.18 -31.08 21.15
N THR A 426 14.53 -29.82 21.42
CA THR A 426 13.57 -28.82 21.94
C THR A 426 13.45 -27.63 21.02
N ALA A 427 12.33 -27.56 20.29
CA ALA A 427 11.96 -26.37 19.53
C ALA A 427 11.65 -25.19 20.47
N ARG A 428 12.08 -23.98 20.08
CA ARG A 428 11.78 -22.74 20.81
C ARG A 428 10.25 -22.55 20.98
N PRO A 429 9.71 -22.54 22.22
CA PRO A 429 8.26 -22.51 22.43
C PRO A 429 7.57 -21.25 21.89
N ASP A 430 8.24 -20.11 21.96
CA ASP A 430 7.74 -18.83 21.46
C ASP A 430 7.57 -18.82 19.93
N LEU A 431 8.52 -19.44 19.21
CA LEU A 431 8.46 -19.58 17.76
C LEU A 431 7.39 -20.60 17.33
N VAL A 432 7.23 -21.69 18.08
CA VAL A 432 6.17 -22.68 17.84
C VAL A 432 4.78 -22.07 18.04
N ALA A 433 4.62 -21.21 19.06
CA ALA A 433 3.35 -20.49 19.28
C ALA A 433 3.00 -19.61 18.08
N ILE A 434 3.96 -18.86 17.56
CA ILE A 434 3.76 -18.01 16.36
C ILE A 434 3.34 -18.84 15.14
N LEU A 435 3.95 -20.00 14.90
CA LEU A 435 3.52 -20.85 13.78
C LEU A 435 2.09 -21.35 13.95
N LYS A 436 1.70 -21.76 15.15
CA LYS A 436 0.31 -22.19 15.43
C LYS A 436 -0.67 -21.04 15.21
N GLU A 437 -0.36 -19.85 15.73
CA GLU A 437 -1.14 -18.64 15.47
C GLU A 437 -1.22 -18.33 13.96
N SER A 438 -0.15 -18.58 13.21
CA SER A 438 -0.11 -18.30 11.77
C SER A 438 -1.01 -19.22 10.94
N LYS A 439 -1.18 -20.46 11.40
CA LYS A 439 -2.15 -21.39 10.83
C LYS A 439 -3.58 -20.88 11.01
N ASP A 440 -3.90 -20.43 12.21
CA ASP A 440 -5.24 -19.93 12.52
C ASP A 440 -5.51 -18.58 11.84
N TRP A 441 -4.52 -17.69 11.80
CA TRP A 441 -4.59 -16.42 11.08
C TRP A 441 -4.80 -16.61 9.57
N SER A 442 -4.07 -17.54 8.94
CA SER A 442 -4.21 -17.79 7.50
C SER A 442 -5.56 -18.44 7.16
N LEU A 443 -6.17 -19.20 8.07
CA LEU A 443 -7.55 -19.68 7.91
C LEU A 443 -8.56 -18.53 8.03
N LYS A 444 -8.41 -17.65 9.04
CA LYS A 444 -9.25 -16.45 9.21
C LYS A 444 -9.25 -15.55 7.99
N ARG A 445 -8.13 -15.49 7.26
CA ARG A 445 -8.09 -14.77 5.98
C ARG A 445 -9.02 -15.37 4.92
N ILE A 446 -9.07 -16.70 4.83
CA ILE A 446 -9.96 -17.40 3.89
C ILE A 446 -11.42 -17.20 4.31
N GLU A 447 -11.70 -17.23 5.61
CA GLU A 447 -13.01 -16.89 6.18
C GLU A 447 -13.41 -15.43 5.87
N ALA A 448 -12.45 -14.50 5.88
CA ALA A 448 -12.62 -13.11 5.45
C ALA A 448 -12.62 -12.92 3.92
N GLY A 449 -12.64 -14.01 3.14
CA GLY A 449 -12.82 -14.04 1.69
C GLY A 449 -11.56 -13.98 0.82
N GLU A 450 -10.39 -14.30 1.37
CA GLU A 450 -9.23 -14.67 0.55
C GLU A 450 -9.52 -15.99 -0.20
N THR A 451 -9.46 -15.96 -1.53
CA THR A 451 -9.71 -17.14 -2.36
C THR A 451 -8.45 -17.96 -2.60
N ASN A 452 -7.26 -17.37 -2.39
CA ASN A 452 -6.00 -18.08 -2.55
C ASN A 452 -5.61 -18.85 -1.28
N ILE A 453 -5.84 -20.17 -1.29
CA ILE A 453 -5.61 -21.05 -0.14
C ILE A 453 -4.16 -21.51 0.00
N LYS A 454 -3.32 -21.32 -1.02
CA LYS A 454 -1.98 -21.92 -1.10
C LYS A 454 -1.07 -21.49 0.07
N GLY A 455 -1.22 -20.25 0.55
CA GLY A 455 -0.51 -19.75 1.74
C GLY A 455 -0.87 -20.51 3.02
N HIS A 456 -2.15 -20.79 3.24
CA HIS A 456 -2.61 -21.59 4.39
C HIS A 456 -2.12 -23.04 4.30
N LEU A 457 -2.22 -23.66 3.13
CA LEU A 457 -1.72 -25.01 2.89
C LEU A 457 -0.22 -25.11 3.18
N SER A 458 0.56 -24.12 2.73
CA SER A 458 2.01 -24.07 2.96
C SER A 458 2.36 -24.00 4.45
N ILE A 459 1.62 -23.19 5.24
CA ILE A 459 1.82 -23.10 6.68
C ILE A 459 1.47 -24.44 7.38
N CYS A 460 0.33 -25.05 7.04
CA CYS A 460 -0.07 -26.36 7.57
C CYS A 460 0.95 -27.47 7.26
N ALA A 461 1.47 -27.46 6.04
CA ALA A 461 2.52 -28.36 5.57
C ALA A 461 3.82 -28.18 6.35
N LEU A 462 4.28 -26.93 6.53
CA LEU A 462 5.50 -26.63 7.28
C LEU A 462 5.39 -27.02 8.76
N ILE A 463 4.24 -26.77 9.39
CA ILE A 463 3.98 -27.19 10.78
C ILE A 463 4.04 -28.72 10.88
N ALA A 464 3.41 -29.46 9.97
CA ALA A 464 3.44 -30.93 9.98
C ALA A 464 4.86 -31.49 9.82
N GLN A 465 5.69 -30.87 8.97
CA GLN A 465 7.10 -31.25 8.83
C GLN A 465 7.89 -30.99 10.13
N ILE A 466 7.72 -29.81 10.74
CA ILE A 466 8.39 -29.45 11.99
C ILE A 466 7.98 -30.41 13.11
N ASP A 467 6.68 -30.71 13.23
CA ASP A 467 6.15 -31.64 14.24
C ASP A 467 6.67 -33.06 14.01
N ALA A 468 6.79 -33.53 12.76
CA ALA A 468 7.36 -34.83 12.43
C ALA A 468 8.84 -34.95 12.82
N ILE A 469 9.64 -33.92 12.54
CA ILE A 469 11.07 -33.87 12.93
C ILE A 469 11.21 -33.82 14.46
N ALA A 470 10.39 -33.02 15.14
CA ALA A 470 10.40 -32.89 16.59
C ALA A 470 10.03 -34.22 17.29
N GLN A 471 9.14 -35.01 16.69
CA GLN A 471 8.72 -36.32 17.19
C GLN A 471 9.64 -37.47 16.75
N ASN A 472 10.68 -37.20 15.95
CA ASN A 472 11.56 -38.21 15.34
C ASN A 472 10.79 -39.30 14.57
N LEU A 473 9.73 -38.91 13.86
CA LEU A 473 9.01 -39.81 12.98
C LEU A 473 9.93 -40.29 11.84
N SER A 474 9.73 -41.53 11.38
CA SER A 474 10.38 -42.00 10.16
C SER A 474 9.95 -41.18 8.94
N ASP A 475 10.74 -41.19 7.86
CA ASP A 475 10.40 -40.46 6.63
C ASP A 475 9.00 -40.79 6.10
N ASN A 476 8.59 -42.07 6.22
CA ASN A 476 7.27 -42.51 5.80
C ASN A 476 6.15 -42.00 6.73
N GLU A 477 6.34 -42.06 8.05
CA GLU A 477 5.38 -41.52 9.03
C GLU A 477 5.27 -40.00 8.93
N GLY A 478 6.40 -39.31 8.74
CA GLY A 478 6.46 -37.88 8.50
C GLY A 478 5.75 -37.47 7.21
N TYR A 479 5.95 -38.21 6.12
CA TYR A 479 5.23 -38.00 4.86
C TYR A 479 3.72 -38.23 5.01
N GLN A 480 3.30 -39.29 5.72
CA GLN A 480 1.87 -39.51 5.98
C GLN A 480 1.25 -38.41 6.83
N SER A 481 1.94 -37.95 7.88
CA SER A 481 1.51 -36.82 8.71
C SER A 481 1.38 -35.53 7.88
N PHE A 482 2.35 -35.27 7.01
CA PHE A 482 2.31 -34.15 6.05
C PHE A 482 1.08 -34.23 5.14
N VAL A 483 0.85 -35.37 4.49
CA VAL A 483 -0.29 -35.57 3.59
C VAL A 483 -1.61 -35.38 4.34
N ALA A 484 -1.74 -35.97 5.53
CA ALA A 484 -2.94 -35.85 6.36
C ALA A 484 -3.24 -34.39 6.76
N SER A 485 -2.21 -33.63 7.16
CA SER A 485 -2.33 -32.20 7.49
C SER A 485 -2.80 -31.37 6.29
N VAL A 486 -2.20 -31.60 5.11
CA VAL A 486 -2.57 -30.90 3.87
C VAL A 486 -4.00 -31.25 3.45
N GLN A 487 -4.40 -32.53 3.50
CA GLN A 487 -5.75 -32.97 3.19
C GLN A 487 -6.79 -32.36 4.14
N GLN A 488 -6.51 -32.34 5.45
CA GLN A 488 -7.38 -31.69 6.42
C GLN A 488 -7.54 -30.19 6.14
N ALA A 489 -6.44 -29.51 5.84
CA ALA A 489 -6.48 -28.08 5.49
C ALA A 489 -7.29 -27.84 4.21
N LEU A 490 -7.11 -28.67 3.18
CA LEU A 490 -7.87 -28.62 1.93
C LEU A 490 -9.37 -28.79 2.17
N HIS A 491 -9.77 -29.79 2.96
CA HIS A 491 -11.19 -30.01 3.29
C HIS A 491 -11.81 -28.79 4.00
N ARG A 492 -11.09 -28.18 4.95
CA ARG A 492 -11.58 -26.97 5.64
C ARG A 492 -11.70 -25.78 4.69
N CYS A 493 -10.69 -25.55 3.85
CA CYS A 493 -10.71 -24.48 2.86
C CYS A 493 -11.85 -24.67 1.86
N LEU A 494 -12.05 -25.89 1.35
CA LEU A 494 -13.11 -26.21 0.41
C LEU A 494 -14.50 -25.92 1.02
N ALA A 495 -14.72 -26.31 2.27
CA ALA A 495 -15.97 -26.03 2.96
C ALA A 495 -16.26 -24.52 3.09
N ILE A 496 -15.23 -23.72 3.42
CA ILE A 496 -15.37 -22.25 3.51
C ILE A 496 -15.69 -21.65 2.13
N LEU A 497 -14.94 -22.05 1.09
CA LEU A 497 -15.14 -21.54 -0.28
C LEU A 497 -16.50 -21.94 -0.85
N GLN A 498 -16.98 -23.15 -0.58
CA GLN A 498 -18.32 -23.60 -0.97
C GLN A 498 -19.41 -22.76 -0.30
N ALA A 499 -19.29 -22.52 1.02
CA ALA A 499 -20.23 -21.67 1.73
C ALA A 499 -20.29 -20.24 1.16
N ALA A 500 -19.12 -19.65 0.85
CA ALA A 500 -19.04 -18.34 0.24
C ALA A 500 -19.66 -18.30 -1.18
N SER A 501 -19.42 -19.34 -1.99
CA SER A 501 -19.99 -19.45 -3.34
C SER A 501 -21.51 -19.51 -3.34
N HIS A 502 -22.12 -20.21 -2.38
CA HIS A 502 -23.58 -20.29 -2.27
C HIS A 502 -24.22 -18.92 -1.96
N VAL A 503 -23.56 -18.12 -1.12
CA VAL A 503 -24.00 -16.74 -0.83
C VAL A 503 -23.93 -15.86 -2.08
N ALA A 504 -22.87 -15.97 -2.88
CA ALA A 504 -22.71 -15.23 -4.13
C ALA A 504 -23.78 -15.57 -5.17
N THR A 505 -24.10 -16.86 -5.35
CA THR A 505 -25.15 -17.28 -6.29
C THR A 505 -26.55 -16.79 -5.89
N ILE A 506 -26.85 -16.70 -4.59
CA ILE A 506 -28.14 -16.16 -4.12
C ILE A 506 -28.22 -14.65 -4.39
N SER A 507 -27.12 -13.91 -4.24
CA SER A 507 -27.10 -12.47 -4.57
C SER A 507 -27.20 -12.18 -6.07
N ASP A 508 -26.65 -13.05 -6.93
CA ASP A 508 -26.73 -12.88 -8.39
C ASP A 508 -28.14 -13.22 -8.92
N SER A 509 -28.82 -14.24 -8.36
CA SER A 509 -30.21 -14.58 -8.71
C SER A 509 -31.24 -13.47 -8.40
N ALA A 510 -30.86 -12.45 -7.62
CA ALA A 510 -31.68 -11.27 -7.36
C ALA A 510 -31.51 -10.16 -8.42
N ASN A 511 -30.57 -10.30 -9.36
CA ASN A 511 -30.21 -9.30 -10.37
C ASN A 511 -30.14 -9.85 -11.81
N GLU A 512 -30.64 -11.06 -12.09
CA GLU A 512 -30.52 -11.64 -13.44
C GLU A 512 -31.36 -10.89 -14.50
N VAL A 513 -30.64 -10.25 -15.43
CA VAL A 513 -30.98 -10.26 -16.86
C VAL A 513 -30.21 -11.44 -17.45
N GLU A 514 -30.92 -12.41 -18.04
CA GLU A 514 -30.34 -13.57 -18.73
C GLU A 514 -29.38 -13.12 -19.85
N GLU A 515 -28.11 -13.52 -19.76
CA GLU A 515 -27.22 -13.59 -20.91
C GLU A 515 -26.79 -15.05 -21.11
N ASP A 516 -27.31 -15.64 -22.18
CA ASP A 516 -26.89 -16.94 -22.73
C ASP A 516 -25.40 -16.89 -23.09
N TRP A 517 -24.59 -17.73 -22.45
CA TRP A 517 -23.19 -17.93 -22.80
C TRP A 517 -23.01 -19.29 -23.51
N GLU A 518 -22.85 -19.24 -24.84
CA GLU A 518 -22.22 -20.34 -25.60
C GLU A 518 -20.69 -20.30 -25.42
N MET A 519 -20.08 -21.46 -25.16
CA MET A 519 -18.63 -21.63 -25.06
C MET A 519 -17.97 -21.60 -26.45
N PRO A 520 -16.88 -20.83 -26.65
CA PRO A 520 -15.96 -21.05 -27.76
C PRO A 520 -14.83 -22.00 -27.33
N ASP A 521 -14.59 -23.02 -28.16
CA ASP A 521 -13.37 -23.83 -28.15
C ASP A 521 -12.12 -22.96 -28.35
N PHE A 522 -11.15 -23.06 -27.43
CA PHE A 522 -9.79 -22.56 -27.65
C PHE A 522 -8.76 -23.64 -27.31
N GLN A 523 -8.12 -24.18 -28.35
CA GLN A 523 -6.83 -24.86 -28.30
C GLN A 523 -5.67 -23.87 -28.45
N PHE A 524 -4.55 -24.26 -27.82
CA PHE A 524 -3.14 -23.80 -27.91
C PHE A 524 -2.64 -22.71 -26.95
N GLY A 525 -1.70 -23.13 -26.09
CA GLY A 525 -0.55 -22.33 -25.65
C GLY A 525 -0.27 -22.33 -24.15
N VAL A 526 0.52 -23.29 -23.65
CA VAL A 526 1.16 -23.28 -22.31
C VAL A 526 2.01 -21.99 -22.16
N PRO A 527 1.88 -21.25 -21.04
CA PRO A 527 2.72 -21.53 -19.87
C PRO A 527 1.95 -21.44 -18.53
N GLU A 528 1.34 -22.54 -18.11
CA GLU A 528 1.10 -22.79 -16.69
C GLU A 528 2.42 -23.26 -16.05
N SER A 529 3.29 -22.30 -15.72
CA SER A 529 4.33 -22.51 -14.71
C SER A 529 4.18 -21.46 -13.62
N GLU A 530 2.97 -21.31 -13.09
CA GLU A 530 2.79 -20.67 -11.79
C GLU A 530 3.20 -21.67 -10.71
N GLY A 531 4.47 -21.64 -10.34
CA GLY A 531 5.01 -22.45 -9.26
C GLY A 531 4.19 -22.32 -7.97
N PHE A 532 4.24 -23.36 -7.14
CA PHE A 532 3.50 -23.50 -5.87
C PHE A 532 3.63 -22.31 -4.90
N PHE A 533 4.60 -21.41 -5.11
CA PHE A 533 4.97 -20.31 -4.21
C PHE A 533 4.77 -18.88 -4.78
N SER A 534 3.74 -18.63 -5.59
CA SER A 534 3.49 -17.28 -6.17
C SER A 534 3.17 -16.13 -5.20
N PHE A 535 3.23 -16.35 -3.87
CA PHE A 535 2.95 -15.35 -2.83
C PHE A 535 4.18 -14.57 -2.37
N ALA A 536 5.36 -14.95 -2.84
CA ALA A 536 6.65 -14.42 -2.43
C ALA A 536 7.46 -14.06 -3.68
N PRO A 537 8.08 -12.87 -3.77
CA PRO A 537 8.97 -12.54 -4.87
C PRO A 537 10.03 -13.64 -5.06
N ASN A 538 10.44 -13.96 -6.30
CA ASN A 538 11.36 -15.08 -6.57
C ASN A 538 12.66 -15.04 -5.74
N TRP A 539 13.13 -13.87 -5.32
CA TRP A 539 14.31 -13.69 -4.45
C TRP A 539 14.10 -14.12 -2.99
N LEU A 540 12.85 -14.25 -2.54
CA LEU A 540 12.48 -14.61 -1.17
C LEU A 540 12.48 -16.13 -0.94
N LEU A 541 12.25 -16.93 -1.97
CA LEU A 541 12.10 -18.39 -1.86
C LEU A 541 13.36 -19.15 -2.29
N GLY A 542 14.14 -18.57 -3.21
CA GLY A 542 15.30 -19.22 -3.82
C GLY A 542 16.34 -19.71 -2.80
N ASP A 543 16.50 -19.00 -1.67
CA ASP A 543 17.52 -19.31 -0.66
C ASP A 543 16.96 -19.96 0.63
N ILE A 544 15.64 -19.99 0.83
CA ILE A 544 14.99 -20.50 2.06
C ILE A 544 14.53 -21.96 1.90
N LEU A 545 14.28 -22.40 0.66
CA LEU A 545 13.83 -23.75 0.32
C LEU A 545 14.79 -24.40 -0.69
N PRO A 546 16.00 -24.81 -0.28
CA PRO A 546 16.80 -25.67 -1.12
C PRO A 546 16.09 -27.04 -1.20
N ASN A 547 15.61 -27.41 -2.40
CA ASN A 547 14.98 -28.69 -2.74
C ASN A 547 13.52 -28.91 -2.32
N VAL A 548 12.58 -28.14 -2.89
CA VAL A 548 11.28 -28.70 -3.27
C VAL A 548 11.33 -28.85 -4.79
N ALA A 549 11.45 -30.09 -5.27
CA ALA A 549 11.58 -30.39 -6.69
C ALA A 549 10.44 -29.72 -7.48
N LEU A 550 10.82 -29.00 -8.55
CA LEU A 550 9.94 -28.40 -9.55
C LEU A 550 9.06 -29.44 -10.23
#